data_AF-A0A1Z8ST20-F1
#
_entry.id   AF-A0A1Z8ST20-F1
#
_cell.length_a   1.000
_cell.length_b   1.000
_cell.length_c   1.000
_cell.angle_alpha   90.00
_cell.angle_beta   90.00
_cell.angle_gamma   90.00
#
_symmetry.space_group_name_H-M   'P 1'
#
loop_
_entity.id
_entity.type
_entity.pdbx_description
1 polymer ?
#
loop_
_entity_poly.entity_id
_entity_poly.type
_entity_poly.pdbx_seq_one_letter_code
_entity_poly.pdbx_strand_id
1 'polypeptide(L)'
;MQVTSYQNIKNYDLSKELWLFLFFNCVGFTVWPLIVYYLGRTLNITYFMDLTLRFWAEEIIYGPLGSISLETTLSLFFLFMPYLTFLFLRTIIKTIR
;
A
#
# COMPACT_ATOMS: atom_id res chain seq x y z
N MET A 1 -17.96 11.26 -45.31
CA MET A 1 -17.67 10.12 -44.43
C MET A 1 -17.87 10.58 -43.00
N GLN A 2 -19.00 10.22 -42.38
CA GLN A 2 -19.15 10.36 -40.93
C GLN A 2 -18.24 9.32 -40.29
N VAL A 3 -17.14 9.77 -39.68
CA VAL A 3 -16.32 8.93 -38.81
C VAL A 3 -17.15 8.73 -37.56
N THR A 4 -17.90 7.63 -37.50
CA THR A 4 -18.53 7.18 -36.26
C THR A 4 -17.40 6.86 -35.30
N SER A 5 -17.02 7.84 -34.47
CA SER A 5 -16.18 7.61 -33.31
C SER A 5 -17.01 6.74 -32.37
N TYR A 6 -16.81 5.42 -32.48
CA TYR A 6 -17.28 4.48 -31.48
C TYR A 6 -16.57 4.87 -30.19
N GLN A 7 -17.19 5.72 -29.37
CA GLN A 7 -16.78 5.93 -28.00
C GLN A 7 -17.02 4.59 -27.30
N ASN A 8 -16.01 3.73 -27.37
CA ASN A 8 -15.91 2.59 -26.50
C ASN A 8 -15.78 3.19 -25.09
N ILE A 9 -16.92 3.30 -24.41
CA ILE A 9 -16.98 3.66 -22.99
C ILE A 9 -16.27 2.50 -22.29
N LYS A 10 -14.95 2.60 -22.22
CA LYS A 10 -14.12 1.60 -21.59
C LYS A 10 -14.36 1.78 -20.10
N ASN A 11 -15.25 0.95 -19.55
CA ASN A 11 -15.61 0.98 -18.14
C ASN A 11 -14.40 0.78 -17.20
N TYR A 12 -13.27 0.33 -17.73
CA TYR A 12 -12.01 0.13 -17.01
C TYR A 12 -10.80 0.57 -17.85
N ASP A 13 -10.20 1.70 -17.48
CA ASP A 13 -8.90 2.12 -17.99
C ASP A 13 -7.79 1.36 -17.26
N LEU A 14 -7.44 0.17 -17.77
CA LEU A 14 -6.41 -0.71 -17.20
C LEU A 14 -5.07 0.02 -16.96
N SER A 15 -4.70 0.96 -17.83
CA SER A 15 -3.48 1.77 -17.66
C SER A 15 -3.54 2.68 -16.42
N LYS A 16 -4.70 3.26 -16.10
CA LYS A 16 -4.87 4.10 -14.91
C LYS A 16 -4.81 3.25 -13.64
N GLU A 17 -5.40 2.06 -13.67
CA GLU A 17 -5.37 1.14 -12.54
C GLU A 17 -3.96 0.59 -12.28
N LEU A 18 -3.20 0.27 -13.33
CA LEU A 18 -1.80 -0.11 -13.20
C LEU A 18 -0.95 1.03 -12.61
N TRP A 19 -1.17 2.26 -13.05
CA TRP A 19 -0.45 3.43 -12.51
C TRP A 19 -0.76 3.66 -11.04
N LEU A 20 -2.03 3.55 -10.64
CA LEU A 20 -2.44 3.61 -9.24
C LEU A 20 -1.83 2.47 -8.42
N PHE A 21 -1.84 1.24 -8.95
CA PHE A 21 -1.22 0.10 -8.30
C PHE A 21 0.27 0.32 -8.06
N LEU A 22 1.03 0.79 -9.06
CA LEU A 22 2.44 1.12 -8.89
C LEU A 22 2.64 2.22 -7.85
N PHE A 23 1.86 3.30 -7.92
CA PHE A 23 1.98 4.43 -7.00
C PHE A 23 1.78 3.98 -5.54
N PHE A 24 0.73 3.23 -5.26
CA PHE A 24 0.46 2.75 -3.91
C PHE A 24 1.44 1.67 -3.44
N ASN A 25 1.98 0.85 -4.35
CA ASN A 25 3.10 -0.03 -4.02
C ASN A 25 4.32 0.78 -3.62
N CYS A 26 4.72 1.79 -4.38
CA CYS A 26 5.85 2.65 -4.01
C CYS A 26 5.63 3.30 -2.64
N VAL A 27 4.45 3.84 -2.38
CA VAL A 27 4.09 4.43 -1.07
C VAL A 27 4.12 3.36 0.03
N GLY A 28 3.56 2.18 -0.22
CA GLY A 28 3.50 1.06 0.72
C GLY A 28 4.85 0.45 1.08
N PHE A 29 5.77 0.43 0.12
CA PHE A 29 7.12 -0.08 0.33
C PHE A 29 8.09 0.96 0.87
N THR A 30 7.78 2.26 0.89
CA THR A 30 8.74 3.30 1.32
C THR A 30 8.21 4.20 2.43
N VAL A 31 7.07 4.85 2.19
CA VAL A 31 6.52 5.87 3.07
C VAL A 31 5.72 5.25 4.20
N TRP A 32 4.91 4.23 3.90
CA TRP A 32 4.02 3.59 4.88
C TRP A 32 4.77 3.05 6.09
N PRO A 33 5.92 2.36 5.94
CA PRO A 33 6.70 1.98 7.08
C PRO A 33 7.12 3.20 7.92
N LEU A 34 7.73 4.20 7.30
CA LEU A 34 8.17 5.40 8.02
C LEU A 34 7.04 6.04 8.85
N ILE A 35 5.84 6.16 8.27
CA ILE A 35 4.68 6.70 8.96
C ILE A 35 4.38 5.90 10.23
N VAL A 36 4.33 4.57 10.15
CA VAL A 36 4.00 3.72 11.31
C VAL A 36 5.04 3.86 12.41
N TYR A 37 6.33 3.89 12.06
CA TYR A 37 7.41 4.05 13.03
C TYR A 37 7.34 5.39 13.77
N TYR A 38 7.23 6.50 13.03
CA TYR A 38 7.16 7.82 13.64
C TYR A 38 5.87 8.04 14.41
N LEU A 39 4.75 7.51 13.92
CA LEU A 39 3.47 7.55 14.62
C LEU A 39 3.56 6.78 15.94
N GLY A 40 4.16 5.58 15.94
CA GLY A 40 4.42 4.80 17.15
C GLY A 40 5.28 5.56 18.18
N ARG A 41 6.31 6.26 17.72
CA ARG A 41 7.12 7.15 18.58
C ARG A 41 6.34 8.33 19.12
N THR A 42 5.52 8.99 18.30
CA THR A 42 4.69 10.11 18.77
C THR A 42 3.64 9.68 19.79
N LEU A 43 3.15 8.44 19.70
CA LEU A 43 2.24 7.84 20.69
C LEU A 43 2.96 7.28 21.93
N ASN A 44 4.29 7.44 22.04
CA ASN A 44 5.13 6.92 23.12
C ASN A 44 4.96 5.39 23.34
N ILE A 45 4.77 4.63 22.27
CA ILE A 45 4.77 3.17 22.36
C ILE A 45 6.20 2.71 22.67
N THR A 46 6.41 2.07 23.81
CA THR A 46 7.73 1.64 24.31
C THR A 46 8.52 0.82 23.28
N TYR A 47 7.83 -0.08 22.55
CA TYR A 47 8.41 -0.85 21.46
C TYR A 47 9.15 -0.01 20.41
N PHE A 48 8.60 1.14 20.01
CA PHE A 48 9.20 2.02 19.01
C PHE A 48 10.18 3.04 19.59
N MET A 49 10.19 3.23 20.90
CA MET A 49 11.11 4.13 21.57
C MET A 49 12.50 3.50 21.66
N ASP A 50 12.54 2.21 21.99
CA ASP A 50 13.80 1.46 22.18
C ASP A 50 14.37 0.91 20.87
N LEU A 51 13.53 0.72 19.84
CA LEU A 51 14.00 0.29 18.51
C LEU A 51 14.60 1.44 17.69
N THR A 52 15.62 1.11 16.89
CA THR A 52 16.11 2.00 15.84
C THR A 52 15.28 1.86 14.57
N LEU A 53 15.13 2.96 13.82
CA LEU A 53 14.42 2.98 12.53
C LEU A 53 14.98 1.92 11.56
N ARG A 54 16.31 1.76 11.55
CA ARG A 54 16.99 0.79 10.69
C ARG A 54 16.59 -0.64 11.01
N PHE A 55 16.67 -1.02 12.29
CA PHE A 55 16.32 -2.37 12.73
C PHE A 55 14.85 -2.68 12.42
N TRP A 56 13.98 -1.70 12.66
CA TRP A 56 12.57 -1.81 12.36
C TRP A 56 12.27 -2.00 10.86
N ALA A 57 12.94 -1.25 10.00
CA ALA A 57 12.79 -1.38 8.56
C ALA A 57 13.39 -2.70 8.05
N GLU A 58 14.69 -2.92 8.31
CA GLU A 58 15.45 -4.02 7.70
C GLU A 58 15.10 -5.39 8.28
N GLU A 59 14.92 -5.53 9.59
CA GLU A 59 14.71 -6.86 10.19
C GLU A 59 13.24 -7.23 10.34
N ILE A 60 12.39 -6.26 10.69
CA ILE A 60 10.98 -6.56 11.01
C ILE A 60 10.09 -6.48 9.78
N ILE A 61 10.25 -5.44 8.97
CA ILE A 61 9.41 -5.24 7.78
C ILE A 61 9.99 -5.95 6.57
N TYR A 62 11.22 -5.58 6.17
CA TYR A 62 11.79 -6.12 4.95
C TYR A 62 12.46 -7.48 5.15
N GLY A 63 12.92 -7.81 6.37
CA GLY A 63 13.61 -9.06 6.68
C GLY A 63 12.81 -10.31 6.29
N PRO A 64 11.53 -10.41 6.67
CA PRO A 64 10.69 -11.55 6.30
C PRO A 64 10.51 -11.74 4.80
N LEU A 65 10.72 -10.71 3.97
CA LEU A 65 10.63 -10.82 2.49
C LEU A 65 11.72 -11.72 1.90
N GLY A 66 12.81 -11.95 2.62
CA GLY A 66 13.91 -12.82 2.17
C GLY A 66 13.63 -14.32 2.31
N SER A 67 12.56 -14.72 3.00
CA SER A 67 12.16 -16.11 3.19
C SER A 67 10.72 -16.33 2.70
N ILE A 68 10.31 -17.58 2.48
CA ILE A 68 8.92 -17.93 2.20
C ILE A 68 8.33 -18.51 3.50
N SER A 69 7.88 -17.62 4.39
CA SER A 69 7.31 -17.98 5.70
C SER A 69 5.96 -17.29 5.91
N LEU A 70 5.25 -17.62 7.00
CA LEU A 70 4.01 -16.93 7.38
C LEU A 70 4.27 -15.47 7.79
N GLU A 71 5.47 -15.17 8.27
CA GLU A 71 5.86 -13.79 8.59
C GLU A 71 5.99 -12.96 7.31
N THR A 72 6.41 -13.59 6.22
CA THR A 72 6.48 -12.97 4.89
C THR A 72 5.11 -12.52 4.41
N THR A 73 4.08 -13.36 4.53
CA THR A 73 2.72 -12.99 4.09
C THR A 73 2.13 -11.89 4.96
N LEU A 74 2.39 -11.90 6.26
CA LEU A 74 1.97 -10.81 7.16
C LEU A 74 2.67 -9.49 6.81
N SER A 75 3.98 -9.54 6.58
CA SER A 75 4.73 -8.36 6.13
C SER A 75 4.18 -7.87 4.79
N LEU A 76 4.02 -8.75 3.79
CA LEU A 76 3.47 -8.38 2.49
C LEU A 76 2.11 -7.69 2.64
N PHE A 77 1.21 -8.27 3.43
CA PHE A 77 -0.11 -7.70 3.70
C PHE A 77 -0.01 -6.32 4.36
N PHE A 78 0.93 -6.14 5.28
CA PHE A 78 1.20 -4.85 5.91
C PHE A 78 1.73 -3.81 4.90
N LEU A 79 2.64 -4.17 3.99
CA LEU A 79 3.12 -3.24 2.95
C LEU A 79 2.03 -2.88 1.93
N PHE A 80 1.09 -3.80 1.66
CA PHE A 80 -0.05 -3.54 0.79
C PHE A 80 -1.20 -2.77 1.46
N MET A 81 -1.14 -2.50 2.77
CA MET A 81 -2.18 -1.74 3.48
C MET A 81 -2.60 -0.43 2.80
N PRO A 82 -1.70 0.48 2.39
CA PRO A 82 -2.13 1.73 1.74
C PRO A 82 -2.89 1.48 0.43
N TYR A 83 -2.57 0.41 -0.30
CA TYR A 83 -3.34 0.03 -1.48
C TYR A 83 -4.71 -0.56 -1.11
N LEU A 84 -4.77 -1.42 -0.09
CA LEU A 84 -6.02 -2.02 0.38
C LEU A 84 -6.99 -0.98 0.95
N THR A 85 -6.49 -0.02 1.73
CA THR A 85 -7.30 1.10 2.25
C THR A 85 -7.86 1.96 1.12
N PHE A 86 -7.09 2.22 0.06
CA PHE A 86 -7.58 2.91 -1.13
C PHE A 86 -8.68 2.11 -1.86
N LEU A 87 -8.50 0.80 -2.04
CA LEU A 87 -9.53 -0.05 -2.64
C LEU A 87 -10.81 -0.09 -1.79
N PHE A 88 -10.66 -0.14 -0.48
CA PHE A 88 -11.78 -0.10 0.45
C PHE A 88 -12.55 1.22 0.35
N LEU A 89 -11.84 2.36 0.38
CA LEU A 89 -12.43 3.69 0.16
C LEU A 89 -13.15 3.79 -1.19
N ARG A 90 -12.52 3.31 -2.28
CA ARG A 90 -13.14 3.27 -3.61
C ARG A 90 -14.43 2.46 -3.61
N THR A 91 -14.45 1.33 -2.91
CA THR A 91 -15.62 0.46 -2.79
C THR A 91 -16.73 1.15 -2.00
N ILE A 92 -16.41 1.78 -0.87
CA ILE A 92 -17.36 2.55 -0.06
C ILE A 92 -17.98 3.67 -0.90
N ILE A 93 -17.18 4.47 -1.60
CA ILE A 93 -17.67 5.58 -2.41
C ILE A 93 -18.60 5.09 -3.52
N LYS A 94 -18.29 3.93 -4.13
CA LYS A 94 -19.13 3.31 -5.14
C LYS A 94 -20.42 2.71 -4.56
N THR A 95 -20.42 2.27 -3.31
CA THR A 95 -21.64 1.80 -2.63
C THR A 95 -22.53 2.96 -2.21
N ILE A 96 -21.96 4.11 -1.87
CA ILE A 96 -22.70 5.31 -1.45
C ILE A 96 -23.33 6.05 -2.65
N ARG A 97 -22.68 6.02 -3.81
CA ARG A 97 -23.16 6.64 -5.06
C ARG A 97 -24.01 5.67 -5.87
#